data_AF-A0A518LLB6-F1
#
_entry.id   AF-A0A518LLB6-F1
#
_cell.length_a   1.000
_cell.length_b   1.000
_cell.length_c   1.000
_cell.angle_alpha   90.00
_cell.angle_beta   90.00
_cell.angle_gamma   90.00
#
_symmetry.space_group_name_H-M   'P 1'
#
loop_
_entity.id
_entity.type
_entity.pdbx_description
1 polymer ?
#
loop_
_entity_poly.entity_id
_entity_poly.type
_entity_poly.pdbx_seq_one_letter_code
_entity_poly.pdbx_strand_id
1 'polypeptide(L)' 'MGASAGGPAGALASSSDEPGKRSISLSILPEGVDRATQFVDAKVVGTYAIQITWGDGHSTGIYDFRYLRVITPP' A
#
# COMPACT_ATOMS: atom_id res chain seq x y z
N MET A 1 52.85 -30.87 -24.51
CA MET A 1 52.71 -30.03 -25.72
C MET A 1 51.26 -30.10 -26.18
N GLY A 2 50.52 -28.98 -26.13
CA GLY A 2 49.17 -28.79 -26.71
C GLY A 2 48.05 -29.64 -26.07
N ALA A 3 46.78 -29.27 -26.02
CA ALA A 3 46.04 -28.13 -26.56
C ALA A 3 44.74 -28.00 -25.71
N SER A 4 44.35 -26.77 -25.39
CA SER A 4 43.11 -26.13 -25.89
C SER A 4 41.81 -26.46 -25.14
N ALA A 5 41.38 -25.44 -24.40
CA ALA A 5 40.04 -24.86 -24.30
C ALA A 5 38.79 -25.75 -24.43
N GLY A 6 37.94 -25.70 -23.39
CA GLY A 6 36.55 -26.10 -23.45
C GLY A 6 35.67 -25.31 -22.46
N GLY A 7 34.98 -24.28 -22.97
CA GLY A 7 33.58 -23.92 -22.67
C GLY A 7 33.20 -23.34 -21.29
N PRO A 8 32.29 -22.33 -21.25
CA PRO A 8 32.00 -21.54 -20.05
C PRO A 8 30.96 -22.19 -19.13
N ALA A 9 31.25 -22.22 -17.83
CA ALA A 9 30.31 -22.63 -16.79
C ALA A 9 29.60 -21.43 -16.19
N GLY A 10 28.27 -21.39 -16.36
CA GLY A 10 27.33 -21.10 -15.29
C GLY A 10 27.33 -19.67 -14.73
N ALA A 11 26.35 -18.90 -15.18
CA ALA A 11 25.81 -17.73 -14.52
C ALA A 11 25.41 -18.04 -13.06
N LEU A 12 25.82 -17.19 -12.12
CA LEU A 12 25.22 -17.07 -10.78
C LEU A 12 25.16 -15.60 -10.38
N ALA A 13 24.00 -15.24 -9.85
CA ALA A 13 23.44 -13.90 -9.72
C ALA A 13 23.74 -13.19 -8.39
N SER A 14 23.22 -11.95 -8.29
CA SER A 14 23.00 -11.12 -7.10
C SER A 14 24.23 -10.48 -6.46
N SER A 15 24.23 -9.21 -6.06
CA SER A 15 23.11 -8.40 -5.57
C SER A 15 23.43 -6.92 -5.79
N SER A 16 22.57 -6.19 -6.50
CA SER A 16 22.53 -4.73 -6.42
C SER A 16 21.28 -4.39 -5.61
N ASP A 17 21.48 -4.13 -4.33
CA ASP A 17 20.47 -3.64 -3.40
C ASP A 17 20.23 -2.15 -3.72
N GLU A 18 19.27 -1.89 -4.60
CA GLU A 18 18.81 -0.52 -4.87
C GLU A 18 17.76 -0.14 -3.82
N PRO A 19 17.90 1.01 -3.13
CA PRO A 19 17.02 1.40 -2.04
C PRO A 19 15.59 1.51 -2.54
N GLY A 20 14.75 0.63 -2.01
CA GLY A 20 13.36 0.45 -2.41
C GLY A 20 12.62 1.77 -2.57
N LYS A 21 12.29 2.09 -3.83
CA LYS A 21 11.16 2.95 -4.17
C LYS A 21 9.94 2.35 -3.51
N ARG A 22 9.61 2.82 -2.30
CA ARG A 22 8.29 2.64 -1.71
C ARG A 22 7.34 3.47 -2.54
N SER A 23 6.95 2.92 -3.69
CA SER A 23 5.90 3.45 -4.53
C SER A 23 4.63 3.37 -3.72
N ILE A 24 4.27 4.50 -3.09
CA ILE A 24 2.91 4.67 -2.58
C ILE A 24 2.07 4.84 -3.84
N SER A 25 1.66 3.71 -4.42
CA SER A 25 0.73 3.69 -5.54
C SER A 25 -0.62 4.16 -5.01
N LEU A 26 -0.86 5.46 -5.06
CA LEU A 26 -2.18 6.04 -4.94
C LEU A 26 -2.97 5.56 -6.15
N SER A 27 -3.65 4.43 -6.00
CA SER A 27 -4.56 3.93 -7.02
C SER A 27 -5.68 4.95 -7.16
N ILE A 28 -5.59 5.78 -8.18
CA ILE A 28 -6.69 6.66 -8.60
C ILE A 28 -7.81 5.72 -9.03
N LEU A 29 -8.90 5.69 -8.27
CA LEU A 29 -9.97 4.70 -8.42
C LEU A 29 -10.53 4.70 -9.86
N PRO A 30 -10.33 3.62 -10.64
CA PRO A 30 -11.01 3.45 -11.92
C PRO A 30 -12.48 3.07 -11.72
N GLU A 31 -13.27 3.23 -12.77
CA GLU A 31 -14.73 3.12 -12.73
C GLU A 31 -15.19 1.75 -12.20
N GLY A 32 -15.85 1.78 -11.03
CA GLY A 32 -16.15 0.63 -10.15
C GLY A 32 -16.26 1.02 -8.67
N VAL A 33 -16.58 2.31 -8.44
CA VAL A 33 -16.51 3.06 -7.17
C VAL A 33 -17.31 2.41 -6.04
N ASP A 34 -18.37 1.69 -6.37
CA ASP A 34 -19.34 1.18 -5.41
C ASP A 34 -18.73 0.29 -4.33
N ARG A 35 -17.70 -0.51 -4.67
CA ARG A 35 -17.04 -1.38 -3.68
C ARG A 35 -15.92 -0.66 -2.94
N ALA A 36 -15.18 0.23 -3.58
CA ALA A 36 -14.07 0.93 -2.93
C ALA A 36 -14.56 1.94 -1.89
N THR A 37 -15.73 2.56 -2.12
CA THR A 37 -16.32 3.52 -1.17
C THR A 37 -17.32 2.86 -0.22
N GLN A 38 -17.47 1.54 -0.26
CA GLN A 38 -18.28 0.82 0.73
C GLN A 38 -17.65 0.93 2.11
N PHE A 39 -18.47 1.33 3.07
CA PHE A 39 -18.14 1.25 4.48
C PHE A 39 -18.14 -0.22 4.91
N VAL A 40 -17.02 -0.71 5.44
CA VAL A 40 -16.90 -2.08 5.94
C VAL A 40 -16.90 -2.12 7.46
N ASP A 41 -16.08 -1.27 8.09
CA ASP A 41 -15.91 -1.27 9.54
C ASP A 41 -15.39 0.09 10.04
N ALA A 42 -15.61 0.36 11.32
CA ALA A 42 -15.03 1.49 12.03
C ALA A 42 -14.58 1.07 13.42
N LYS A 43 -13.34 1.44 13.77
CA LYS A 43 -12.79 1.20 15.10
C LYS A 43 -12.32 2.48 15.76
N VAL A 44 -12.51 2.55 17.07
CA VAL A 44 -12.03 3.68 17.87
C VAL A 44 -10.52 3.56 18.04
N VAL A 45 -9.81 4.67 17.81
CA VAL A 45 -8.38 4.79 18.04
C VAL A 45 -8.17 5.63 19.30
N GLY A 46 -7.85 4.95 20.40
CA GLY A 46 -7.70 5.58 21.71
C GLY A 46 -8.98 6.31 22.13
N THR A 47 -8.85 7.60 22.48
CA THR A 47 -9.98 8.43 22.92
C THR A 47 -10.23 9.63 22.00
N TYR A 48 -9.57 9.68 20.83
CA TYR A 48 -9.51 10.92 20.03
C TYR A 48 -9.94 10.78 18.57
N ALA A 49 -10.02 9.55 18.03
CA ALA A 49 -10.29 9.35 16.62
C ALA A 49 -11.01 8.03 16.31
N ILE A 50 -11.49 7.92 15.06
CA ILE A 50 -12.00 6.70 14.44
C ILE A 50 -11.12 6.35 13.24
N GLN A 51 -10.79 5.08 13.08
CA GLN A 51 -10.21 4.54 11.85
C GLN A 51 -11.30 3.79 11.06
N ILE A 52 -11.42 4.10 9.77
CA ILE A 52 -12.41 3.48 8.87
C ILE A 52 -11.72 2.46 7.98
N THR A 53 -12.35 1.30 7.83
CA THR A 53 -11.98 0.29 6.83
C THR A 53 -12.96 0.35 5.66
N TRP A 54 -12.40 0.48 4.46
CA TRP A 54 -13.13 0.57 3.20
C TRP A 54 -13.19 -0.79 2.48
N GLY A 55 -14.15 -0.94 1.57
CA GLY A 55 -14.42 -2.20 0.85
C GLY A 55 -13.32 -2.63 -0.13
N ASP A 56 -12.37 -1.75 -0.43
CA ASP A 56 -11.14 -2.06 -1.16
C ASP A 56 -9.97 -2.50 -0.26
N GLY A 57 -10.17 -2.54 1.07
CA GLY A 57 -9.16 -2.92 2.05
C GLY A 57 -8.32 -1.75 2.59
N HIS A 58 -8.55 -0.51 2.14
CA HIS A 58 -7.89 0.64 2.74
C HIS A 58 -8.37 0.85 4.17
N SER A 59 -7.41 1.00 5.09
CA SER A 59 -7.68 1.19 6.52
C SER A 59 -6.69 2.16 7.18
N THR A 60 -6.01 2.98 6.38
CA THR A 60 -4.99 3.92 6.88
C THR A 60 -5.56 5.27 7.31
N GLY A 61 -6.81 5.58 6.94
CA GLY A 61 -7.48 6.82 7.29
C GLY A 61 -7.88 6.87 8.77
N ILE A 62 -7.37 7.85 9.51
CA ILE A 62 -7.75 8.14 10.89
C ILE A 62 -8.39 9.53 10.93
N TYR A 63 -9.59 9.61 11.49
CA TYR A 63 -10.39 10.82 11.55
C TYR A 63 -10.62 11.20 13.01
N ASP A 64 -10.09 12.35 13.41
CA ASP A 64 -10.24 12.86 14.78
C ASP A 64 -11.67 13.37 15.03
N PHE A 65 -12.15 13.17 16.26
CA PHE A 65 -13.50 13.59 16.63
C PHE A 65 -13.74 15.09 16.48
N ARG A 66 -12.68 15.90 16.59
CA ARG A 66 -12.78 17.35 16.43
C ARG A 66 -13.07 17.68 14.97
N TYR A 67 -12.31 17.13 14.04
CA TYR A 67 -12.56 17.30 12.61
C TYR A 67 -13.96 16.82 12.20
N LEU A 68 -14.37 15.62 12.63
CA LEU A 68 -15.69 15.08 12.30
C LEU A 68 -16.84 16.01 12.72
N ARG A 69 -16.75 16.63 13.91
CA ARG A 69 -17.75 17.60 14.39
C ARG A 69 -17.78 18.89 13.57
N VAL A 70 -16.65 19.31 13.00
CA VAL A 70 -16.58 20.51 12.16
C VAL A 70 -17.31 20.30 10.83
N ILE A 71 -17.24 19.09 10.28
CA ILE A 71 -17.83 18.75 8.97
C ILE A 71 -19.25 18.18 9.06
N THR A 72 -19.78 17.98 10.28
CA THR A 72 -21.15 17.47 10.46
C THR A 72 -22.14 18.57 10.07
N PRO A 73 -23.15 18.28 9.23
CA PRO A 73 -24.23 19.23 8.95
C PRO A 73 -24.93 19.68 10.24
N PRO A 74 -25.45 20.93 10.30
CA PRO A 74 -26.17 21.42 11.47
C PRO A 74 -27.46 20.64 11.74
#